data_AF-A0A2T0QC27-F1
#
_entry.id   AF-A0A2T0QC27-F1
#
_cell.length_a   1.000
_cell.length_b   1.000
_cell.length_c   1.000
_cell.angle_alpha   90.00
_cell.angle_beta   90.00
_cell.angle_gamma   90.00
#
_symmetry.space_group_name_H-M   'P 1'
#
loop_
_entity.id
_entity.type
_entity.pdbx_description
1 polymer ?
#
loop_
_entity_poly.entity_id
_entity_poly.type
_entity_poly.pdbx_seq_one_letter_code
_entity_poly.pdbx_strand_id
1 'polypeptide(L)'
;MAASDSDGSAPLGISAAAERLGTTPRMLRYREGLGLLPRTKEQPSGRGHRHRRFSAEDLAAVAAGLELERRYDISPTALAFALRVLAEPATAAQVREFGRRIGRLAPPARVLDFEKQKALRLLRPDPAPARRALPEK
;
A
#
# COMPACT_ATOMS: atom_id res chain seq x y z
N MET A 1 20.20 -3.01 24.17
CA MET A 1 19.65 -3.25 22.82
C MET A 1 20.04 -2.04 22.00
N ALA A 2 21.18 -2.15 21.31
CA ALA A 2 21.88 -1.02 20.70
C ALA A 2 21.07 -0.48 19.51
N ALA A 3 20.83 0.83 19.50
CA ALA A 3 20.40 1.56 18.33
C ALA A 3 21.55 1.51 17.34
N SER A 4 21.40 0.68 16.31
CA SER A 4 22.35 0.54 15.22
C SER A 4 22.58 1.91 14.58
N ASP A 5 23.86 2.25 14.46
CA ASP A 5 24.36 3.47 13.86
C ASP A 5 23.60 3.83 12.58
N SER A 6 22.91 4.97 12.60
CA SER A 6 22.51 5.67 11.40
C SER A 6 23.79 6.18 10.74
N ASP A 7 24.43 5.31 9.96
CA ASP A 7 25.66 5.59 9.25
C ASP A 7 25.52 6.94 8.53
N GLY A 8 26.38 7.88 8.94
CA GLY A 8 26.45 9.26 8.46
C GLY A 8 26.97 9.34 7.03
N SER A 9 26.45 8.50 6.13
CA SER A 9 26.73 8.58 4.71
C SER A 9 26.24 9.93 4.21
N ALA A 10 27.18 10.78 3.80
CA ALA A 10 26.91 12.08 3.22
C ALA A 10 25.80 11.95 2.15
N PRO A 11 24.85 12.90 2.10
CA PRO A 11 23.69 12.76 1.24
C PRO A 11 24.10 12.68 -0.24
N LEU A 12 23.59 11.66 -0.93
CA LEU A 12 23.99 11.34 -2.30
C LEU A 12 23.29 12.25 -3.31
N GLY A 13 23.99 12.63 -4.38
CA GLY A 13 23.35 13.22 -5.55
C GLY A 13 22.55 12.17 -6.34
N ILE A 14 21.67 12.62 -7.24
CA ILE A 14 20.77 11.73 -7.99
C ILE A 14 21.49 10.61 -8.79
N SER A 15 22.68 10.87 -9.31
CA SER A 15 23.45 9.86 -10.06
C SER A 15 23.96 8.74 -9.16
N ALA A 16 24.58 9.09 -8.03
CA ALA A 16 25.06 8.11 -7.04
C ALA A 16 23.89 7.36 -6.36
N ALA A 17 22.77 8.04 -6.12
CA ALA A 17 21.55 7.41 -5.64
C ALA A 17 21.01 6.38 -6.64
N ALA A 18 20.98 6.71 -7.93
CA ALA A 18 20.51 5.80 -8.98
C ALA A 18 21.38 4.54 -9.08
N GLU A 19 22.70 4.71 -9.05
CA GLU A 19 23.67 3.60 -9.05
C GLU A 19 23.43 2.67 -7.85
N ARG A 20 23.34 3.22 -6.64
CA ARG A 20 23.10 2.44 -5.42
C ARG A 20 21.76 1.71 -5.41
N LEU A 21 20.76 2.25 -6.08
CA LEU A 21 19.41 1.66 -6.20
C LEU A 21 19.27 0.72 -7.40
N GLY A 22 20.33 0.52 -8.20
CA GLY A 22 20.28 -0.30 -9.41
C GLY A 22 19.29 0.24 -10.45
N THR A 23 19.17 1.57 -10.55
CA THR A 23 18.25 2.24 -11.49
C THR A 23 18.96 3.36 -12.25
N THR A 24 18.22 4.10 -13.08
CA THR A 24 18.77 5.23 -13.85
C THR A 24 18.40 6.58 -13.23
N PRO A 25 19.24 7.62 -13.37
CA PRO A 25 18.89 8.97 -12.91
C PRO A 25 17.60 9.51 -13.54
N ARG A 26 17.32 9.12 -14.80
CA ARG A 26 16.07 9.44 -15.49
C ARG A 26 14.87 8.80 -14.80
N MET A 27 14.98 7.54 -14.39
CA MET A 27 13.92 6.82 -13.68
C MET A 27 13.65 7.43 -12.30
N LEU A 28 14.68 7.86 -11.57
CA LEU A 28 14.49 8.57 -10.31
C LEU A 28 13.75 9.91 -10.49
N ARG A 29 14.09 10.70 -11.51
CA ARG A 29 13.36 11.94 -11.83
C ARG A 29 11.91 11.69 -12.24
N TYR A 30 11.67 10.63 -13.02
CA TYR A 30 10.32 10.25 -13.40
C TYR A 30 9.47 9.93 -12.16
N ARG A 31 10.01 9.14 -11.22
CA ARG A 31 9.36 8.80 -9.96
C ARG A 31 9.15 10.01 -9.05
N GLU A 32 10.07 10.96 -9.07
CA GLU A 32 9.92 12.25 -8.38
C GLU A 32 8.70 13.01 -8.89
N GLY A 33 8.54 13.12 -10.21
CA GLY A 33 7.37 13.74 -10.82
C GLY A 33 6.04 13.05 -10.48
N LEU A 34 6.08 11.74 -10.17
CA LEU A 34 4.93 10.98 -9.70
C LEU A 34 4.67 11.09 -8.19
N GLY A 35 5.54 11.77 -7.43
CA GLY A 35 5.42 11.86 -5.97
C GLY A 35 5.83 10.59 -5.23
N LEU A 36 6.58 9.69 -5.87
CA LEU A 36 7.04 8.42 -5.27
C LEU A 36 8.36 8.54 -4.50
N LEU A 37 8.95 9.73 -4.49
CA LEU A 37 10.17 10.01 -3.74
C LEU A 37 9.82 10.83 -2.49
N PRO A 38 10.48 10.59 -1.34
CA PRO A 38 10.30 11.39 -0.13
C PRO A 38 10.47 12.87 -0.42
N ARG A 39 9.78 13.76 0.29
CA ARG A 39 10.13 15.18 0.23
C ARG A 39 11.45 15.36 0.98
N THR A 40 12.54 15.62 0.27
CA THR A 40 13.84 15.80 0.91
C THR A 40 13.76 16.93 1.92
N LYS A 41 14.20 16.66 3.15
CA LYS A 41 14.15 17.58 4.30
C LYS A 41 14.85 18.92 4.01
N GLU A 42 15.86 18.91 3.15
CA GLU A 42 16.51 20.10 2.62
C GLU A 42 15.76 20.62 1.39
N GLN A 43 14.69 21.40 1.60
CA GLN A 43 14.19 22.27 0.54
C GLN A 43 15.25 23.33 0.24
N PRO A 44 15.63 23.53 -1.03
CA PRO A 44 16.61 24.56 -1.37
C PRO A 44 15.98 25.93 -1.16
N SER A 45 16.34 26.59 -0.07
CA SER A 45 15.92 27.96 0.26
C SER A 45 16.61 29.03 -0.63
N GLY A 46 16.72 28.80 -1.94
CA GLY A 46 17.47 29.69 -2.83
C GLY A 46 17.13 29.54 -4.30
N ARG A 47 17.18 30.67 -5.02
CA ARG A 47 16.97 30.83 -6.47
C ARG A 47 18.07 30.07 -7.23
N GLY A 48 17.85 28.79 -7.50
CA GLY A 48 18.74 27.95 -8.29
C GLY A 48 18.42 26.47 -8.13
N HIS A 49 18.54 25.71 -9.22
CA HIS A 49 18.44 24.24 -9.24
C HIS A 49 19.55 23.62 -8.36
N ARG A 50 19.38 23.62 -7.04
CA ARG A 50 20.25 22.81 -6.18
C ARG A 50 19.87 21.35 -6.36
N HIS A 51 20.86 20.55 -6.73
CA HIS A 51 20.69 19.14 -7.02
C HIS A 51 20.21 18.42 -5.76
N ARG A 52 19.12 17.68 -5.89
CA ARG A 52 18.52 16.91 -4.79
C ARG A 52 19.54 15.98 -4.15
N ARG A 53 19.48 15.93 -2.81
CA ARG A 53 20.34 15.18 -1.90
C ARG A 53 19.53 14.05 -1.25
N PHE A 54 19.98 12.81 -1.35
CA PHE A 54 19.30 11.63 -0.80
C PHE A 54 20.03 11.14 0.45
N SER A 55 19.34 11.14 1.58
CA SER A 55 19.80 10.49 2.80
C SER A 55 19.67 8.97 2.71
N ALA A 56 20.28 8.24 3.65
CA ALA A 56 20.11 6.78 3.75
C ALA A 56 18.63 6.39 3.94
N GLU A 57 17.88 7.17 4.73
CA GLU A 57 16.43 7.02 4.93
C GLU A 57 15.67 7.17 3.61
N ASP A 58 16.03 8.19 2.80
CA ASP A 58 15.40 8.39 1.50
C ASP A 58 15.65 7.22 0.54
N LEU A 59 16.88 6.69 0.53
CA LEU A 59 17.24 5.54 -0.31
C LEU A 59 16.47 4.28 0.11
N ALA A 60 16.33 4.04 1.42
CA ALA A 60 15.55 2.93 1.94
C ALA A 60 14.07 3.04 1.53
N ALA A 61 13.48 4.23 1.60
CA ALA A 61 12.11 4.47 1.16
C ALA A 61 11.92 4.21 -0.35
N VAL A 62 12.87 4.68 -1.18
CA VAL A 62 12.81 4.43 -2.64
C VAL A 62 13.01 2.95 -2.96
N ALA A 63 13.91 2.26 -2.26
CA ALA A 63 14.12 0.83 -2.41
C ALA A 63 12.86 0.02 -2.07
N ALA A 64 12.12 0.40 -1.02
CA ALA A 64 10.85 -0.22 -0.67
C ALA A 64 9.79 -0.03 -1.78
N GLY A 65 9.71 1.16 -2.38
CA GLY A 65 8.83 1.42 -3.52
C GLY A 65 9.20 0.58 -4.76
N LEU A 66 10.49 0.46 -5.07
CA LEU A 66 10.99 -0.40 -6.14
C LEU A 66 10.64 -1.88 -5.91
N GLU A 67 10.69 -2.33 -4.67
CA GLU A 67 10.32 -3.70 -4.30
C GLU A 67 8.82 -3.95 -4.46
N LEU A 68 7.96 -3.00 -4.11
CA LEU A 68 6.51 -3.11 -4.36
C LEU A 68 6.21 -3.24 -5.86
N GLU A 69 6.86 -2.42 -6.68
CA GLU A 69 6.70 -2.48 -8.14
C GLU A 69 7.09 -3.85 -8.71
N ARG A 70 8.25 -4.39 -8.30
CA ARG A 70 8.68 -5.73 -8.72
C ARG A 70 7.76 -6.83 -8.22
N ARG A 71 7.39 -6.79 -6.94
CA ARG A 71 6.61 -7.86 -6.30
C ARG A 71 5.23 -8.02 -6.89
N TYR A 72 4.59 -6.90 -7.22
CA TYR A 72 3.23 -6.90 -7.76
C TYR A 72 3.20 -6.73 -9.29
N ASP A 73 4.35 -6.67 -9.94
CA ASP A 73 4.50 -6.42 -11.37
C ASP A 73 3.68 -5.20 -11.83
N ILE A 74 3.86 -4.08 -11.14
CA ILE A 74 3.12 -2.84 -11.40
C ILE A 74 4.06 -1.73 -11.88
N SER A 75 3.53 -0.84 -12.72
CA SER A 75 4.24 0.36 -13.15
C SER A 75 4.37 1.38 -12.00
N PRO A 76 5.34 2.32 -12.10
CA PRO A 76 5.43 3.44 -11.16
C PRO A 76 4.13 4.28 -11.10
N THR A 77 3.47 4.48 -12.24
CA THR A 77 2.19 5.21 -12.29
C THR A 77 1.07 4.48 -11.54
N ALA A 78 1.01 3.15 -11.62
CA ALA A 78 0.03 2.36 -10.87
C ALA A 78 0.28 2.46 -9.36
N LEU A 79 1.54 2.40 -8.92
CA LEU A 79 1.89 2.60 -7.51
C LEU A 79 1.52 4.01 -7.03
N ALA A 80 1.85 5.04 -7.80
CA ALA A 80 1.52 6.43 -7.47
C ALA A 80 0.00 6.64 -7.36
N PHE A 81 -0.77 6.05 -8.29
CA PHE A 81 -2.23 6.08 -8.22
C PHE A 81 -2.76 5.32 -7.01
N ALA A 82 -2.20 4.16 -6.67
CA ALA A 82 -2.59 3.42 -5.47
C ALA A 82 -2.38 4.23 -4.18
N LEU A 83 -1.25 4.93 -4.05
CA LEU A 83 -1.00 5.83 -2.93
C LEU A 83 -2.02 6.99 -2.88
N ARG A 84 -2.36 7.56 -4.04
CA ARG A 84 -3.40 8.58 -4.14
C ARG A 84 -4.77 8.07 -3.68
N VAL A 85 -5.14 6.85 -4.10
CA VAL A 85 -6.38 6.18 -3.65
C VAL A 85 -6.40 6.01 -2.14
N LEU A 86 -5.26 5.71 -1.51
CA LEU A 86 -5.16 5.59 -0.05
C LEU A 86 -5.21 6.95 0.67
N ALA A 87 -4.65 8.00 0.07
CA ALA A 87 -4.57 9.33 0.68
C ALA A 87 -5.84 10.18 0.49
N GLU A 88 -6.58 10.00 -0.60
CA GLU A 88 -7.73 10.82 -0.97
C GLU A 88 -9.05 10.04 -0.84
N PRO A 89 -9.91 10.34 0.16
CA PRO A 89 -11.15 9.60 0.39
C PRO A 89 -12.13 9.65 -0.80
N ALA A 90 -12.19 10.78 -1.50
CA ALA A 90 -13.05 10.94 -2.68
C ALA A 90 -12.61 10.02 -3.83
N THR A 91 -11.30 9.96 -4.09
CA THR A 91 -10.71 9.07 -5.10
C THR A 91 -10.95 7.61 -4.74
N ALA A 92 -10.81 7.24 -3.46
CA ALA A 92 -11.12 5.90 -2.96
C ALA A 92 -12.58 5.50 -3.23
N ALA A 93 -13.53 6.39 -2.95
CA ALA A 93 -14.95 6.13 -3.16
C ALA A 93 -15.29 5.86 -4.63
N GLN A 94 -14.72 6.67 -5.55
CA GLN A 94 -14.91 6.51 -6.99
C GLN A 94 -14.32 5.20 -7.52
N VAL A 95 -13.11 4.84 -7.11
CA VAL A 95 -12.46 3.58 -7.51
C VAL A 95 -13.23 2.36 -6.97
N ARG A 96 -13.77 2.45 -5.74
CA ARG A 96 -14.64 1.40 -5.18
C ARG A 96 -15.96 1.28 -5.93
N GLU A 97 -16.59 2.39 -6.31
CA GLU A 97 -17.80 2.39 -7.14
C GLU A 97 -17.53 1.74 -8.50
N PHE A 98 -16.45 2.13 -9.18
CA PHE A 98 -16.03 1.49 -10.43
C PHE A 98 -15.81 -0.01 -10.25
N GLY A 99 -15.06 -0.42 -9.22
CA GLY A 99 -14.82 -1.82 -8.88
C GLY A 99 -16.10 -2.62 -8.65
N ARG A 100 -17.14 -2.00 -8.06
CA ARG A 100 -18.47 -2.62 -7.91
C ARG A 100 -19.18 -2.77 -9.25
N ARG A 101 -19.16 -1.75 -10.11
CA ARG A 101 -19.78 -1.80 -11.45
C ARG A 101 -19.21 -2.89 -12.34
N ILE A 102 -17.89 -3.11 -12.27
CA ILE A 102 -17.21 -4.17 -13.04
C ILE A 102 -17.18 -5.53 -12.32
N GLY A 103 -17.88 -5.65 -11.18
CA GLY A 103 -18.00 -6.92 -10.44
C GLY A 103 -16.73 -7.40 -9.73
N ARG A 104 -15.71 -6.55 -9.59
CA ARG A 104 -14.44 -6.88 -8.90
C ARG A 104 -14.50 -6.68 -7.39
N LEU A 105 -15.39 -5.83 -6.90
CA LEU A 105 -15.61 -5.59 -5.48
C LEU A 105 -17.04 -5.96 -5.09
N ALA A 106 -17.20 -6.67 -3.98
CA ALA A 106 -18.51 -6.96 -3.41
C ALA A 106 -19.13 -5.67 -2.81
N PRO A 107 -20.45 -5.48 -2.92
CA PRO A 107 -21.15 -4.43 -2.17
C PRO A 107 -20.94 -4.64 -0.66
N PRO A 108 -20.75 -3.55 0.12
CA PRO A 108 -20.59 -3.64 1.58
C PRO A 108 -21.79 -4.34 2.26
N ALA A 109 -22.99 -4.21 1.71
CA ALA A 109 -24.17 -4.93 2.19
C ALA A 109 -23.98 -6.45 2.19
N ARG A 110 -23.34 -7.04 1.17
CA ARG A 110 -23.13 -8.49 1.08
C ARG A 110 -22.19 -9.02 2.17
N VAL A 111 -21.24 -8.19 2.64
CA VAL A 111 -20.31 -8.55 3.72
C VAL A 111 -21.03 -8.54 5.07
N LEU A 112 -21.83 -7.51 5.33
CA LEU A 112 -22.63 -7.40 6.56
C LEU A 112 -23.72 -8.48 6.64
N ASP A 113 -24.34 -8.83 5.51
CA ASP A 113 -25.33 -9.90 5.43
C ASP A 113 -24.71 -11.27 5.75
N PHE A 114 -23.50 -11.54 5.26
CA PHE A 114 -22.77 -12.76 5.59
C PHE A 114 -22.44 -12.87 7.08
N GLU A 115 -21.91 -11.79 7.69
CA GLU A 115 -21.62 -11.74 9.13
C GLU A 115 -22.90 -11.92 9.97
N LYS A 116 -24.00 -11.26 9.57
CA LYS A 116 -25.31 -11.44 10.20
C LYS A 116 -25.80 -12.89 10.11
N GLN A 117 -25.70 -13.52 8.95
CA GLN A 117 -26.11 -14.92 8.76
C GLN A 117 -25.26 -15.89 9.58
N LYS A 118 -23.95 -15.64 9.68
CA LYS A 118 -23.03 -16.42 10.53
C LYS A 118 -23.42 -16.30 12.00
N ALA A 119 -23.66 -15.08 12.49
CA ALA A 119 -24.11 -14.85 13.85
C ALA A 119 -25.46 -15.54 14.14
N LEU A 120 -26.43 -15.44 13.22
CA LEU A 120 -27.73 -16.10 13.35
C LEU A 120 -27.62 -17.63 13.39
N ARG A 121 -26.65 -18.24 12.69
CA ARG A 121 -26.40 -19.69 12.77
C ARG A 121 -25.85 -20.11 14.13
N LEU A 122 -24.98 -19.31 14.73
CA LEU A 122 -24.42 -19.57 16.07
C LEU A 122 -25.46 -19.42 17.18
N LEU A 123 -26.48 -18.59 16.97
CA LEU A 123 -27.60 -18.40 17.89
C LEU A 123 -28.70 -19.46 17.74
N ARG A 124 -28.67 -20.27 16.68
CA ARG A 124 -29.60 -21.40 16.56
C ARG A 124 -29.15 -22.48 17.55
N PRO A 125 -30.01 -22.90 18.50
CA PRO A 125 -29.70 -24.06 19.31
C PRO A 125 -29.51 -25.26 18.37
N ASP A 126 -28.44 -26.02 18.61
CA ASP A 126 -28.21 -27.30 17.93
C ASP A 126 -29.51 -28.12 18.09
N PRO A 127 -30.16 -28.57 17.00
CA PRO A 127 -31.36 -29.37 17.13
C PRO A 127 -31.00 -30.59 17.97
N ALA A 128 -31.51 -30.62 19.20
CA ALA A 128 -31.29 -31.73 20.12
C ALA A 128 -31.53 -33.03 19.35
N PRO A 129 -30.61 -34.01 19.41
CA PRO A 129 -30.77 -35.24 18.66
C PRO A 129 -32.13 -35.82 19.04
N ALA A 130 -33.02 -35.91 18.04
CA ALA A 130 -34.37 -36.41 18.22
C ALA A 130 -34.26 -37.75 18.95
N ARG A 131 -34.69 -37.78 20.22
CA ARG A 131 -34.76 -39.01 21.00
C ARG A 131 -35.63 -39.95 20.18
N ARG A 132 -35.01 -40.96 19.58
CA ARG A 132 -35.71 -42.09 18.96
C ARG A 132 -36.58 -42.68 20.07
N ALA A 133 -37.88 -42.38 20.02
CA ALA A 133 -38.85 -43.05 20.85
C ALA A 133 -38.81 -44.52 20.46
N LEU A 134 -38.31 -45.35 21.37
CA LEU A 134 -38.42 -46.80 21.28
C LEU A 134 -39.91 -47.14 21.43
N PRO A 135 -40.48 -48.00 20.56
CA PRO A 135 -41.85 -48.46 20.74
C PRO A 135 -41.89 -49.45 21.92
N GLU A 136 -42.73 -49.17 22.92
CA GLU A 136 -43.08 -50.15 23.95
C GLU A 136 -43.95 -51.27 23.36
N LYS A 137 -43.71 -52.49 23.84
CA LYS A 137 -44.48 -53.70 23.54
C LYS A 137 -45.47 -53.99 24.66
#